data_AF-A0A0W8FFR9-F1
#
_entry.id   AF-A0A0W8FFR9-F1
#
_cell.length_a   1.000
_cell.length_b   1.000
_cell.length_c   1.000
_cell.angle_alpha   90.00
_cell.angle_beta   90.00
_cell.angle_gamma   90.00
#
_symmetry.space_group_name_H-M   'P 1'
#
loop_
_entity.id
_entity.type
_entity.pdbx_description
1 polymer ?
#
loop_
_entity_poly.entity_id
_entity_poly.type
_entity_poly.pdbx_seq_one_letter_code
_entity_poly.pdbx_strand_id
1 'polypeptide(L)'
;MAEVEKLKQLQMQREALRKRGEQQVKEKEKKRTEESVQSVCPECGSRQLVQDYERAELVCQNCGLVLDEEFIDRGPEWRAFDHDQRMKRSRVGAPMTFTIHDKGLSTMIDWRNRDSYGRAISSKNRAQLYRLRKWQRRIRVSNATERNLAFALSELDRMASALGLPRNVRETAAVVYRDAVDKNLIRGRSIEGVAAAALYAACRQCSVPRTLDEIAEVSRVSRKEIGRTYRFISRELGLKLLPTSPIDYVPRFCSGLSLKGEVQSRAVEILRQAGERELTSGRGPTGVAAAAIYISSILGGERRTQREVAEVAGVTEVTIRNRYKELAEKLDIEIIL
;
A
#
# COMPACT_ATOMS: atom_id res chain seq x y z
N MET A 1 -0.89 36.82 44.33
CA MET A 1 -2.26 36.26 44.48
C MET A 1 -3.12 36.55 43.25
N ALA A 2 -3.26 37.81 42.84
CA ALA A 2 -4.11 38.22 41.70
C ALA A 2 -3.73 37.60 40.32
N GLU A 3 -2.43 37.43 40.02
CA GLU A 3 -2.00 36.80 38.74
C GLU A 3 -2.30 35.30 38.66
N VAL A 4 -2.27 34.60 39.81
CA VAL A 4 -2.56 33.16 39.89
C VAL A 4 -4.06 32.92 39.68
N GLU A 5 -4.92 33.81 40.19
CA GLU A 5 -6.36 33.78 39.90
C GLU A 5 -6.68 34.07 38.44
N LYS A 6 -5.97 35.01 37.82
CA LYS A 6 -6.14 35.34 36.39
C LYS A 6 -5.73 34.16 35.49
N LEU A 7 -4.67 33.43 35.84
CA LEU A 7 -4.26 32.20 35.15
C LEU A 7 -5.28 31.07 35.31
N LYS A 8 -5.87 30.89 36.50
CA LYS A 8 -6.94 29.91 36.74
C LYS A 8 -8.21 30.24 35.94
N GLN A 9 -8.59 31.52 35.87
CA GLN A 9 -9.71 31.97 35.04
C GLN A 9 -9.48 31.70 33.55
N LEU A 10 -8.27 31.97 33.04
CA LEU A 10 -7.90 31.69 31.65
C LEU A 10 -7.89 30.18 31.34
N GLN A 11 -7.45 29.35 32.29
CA GLN A 11 -7.52 27.88 32.16
C GLN A 11 -8.96 27.38 32.10
N MET A 12 -9.85 27.87 32.99
CA MET A 12 -11.26 27.52 32.97
C MET A 12 -11.94 27.97 31.67
N GLN A 13 -11.62 29.16 31.16
CA GLN A 13 -12.12 29.64 29.87
C GLN A 13 -11.65 28.75 28.69
N ARG A 14 -10.38 28.30 28.71
CA ARG A 14 -9.85 27.35 27.72
C ARG A 14 -10.56 26.00 27.76
N GLU A 15 -10.80 25.46 28.94
CA GLU A 15 -11.52 24.19 29.10
C GLU A 15 -12.98 24.31 28.66
N ALA A 16 -13.64 25.42 28.95
CA ALA A 16 -15.00 25.68 28.49
C ALA A 16 -15.09 25.77 26.95
N LEU A 17 -14.12 26.43 26.30
CA LEU A 17 -14.01 26.48 24.84
C LEU A 17 -13.75 25.10 24.22
N ARG A 18 -12.91 24.28 24.88
CA ARG A 18 -12.61 22.91 24.44
C ARG A 18 -13.84 22.02 24.51
N LYS A 19 -14.59 22.08 25.62
CA LYS A 19 -15.86 21.34 25.79
C LYS A 19 -16.93 21.77 24.79
N ARG A 20 -17.03 23.06 24.47
CA ARG A 20 -17.92 23.56 23.40
C ARG A 20 -17.52 23.04 22.02
N GLY A 21 -16.23 23.00 21.72
CA GLY A 21 -15.71 22.40 20.49
C GLY A 21 -16.05 20.91 20.38
N GLU A 22 -15.85 20.15 21.45
CA GLU A 22 -16.19 18.72 21.52
C GLU A 22 -17.70 18.46 21.38
N GLN A 23 -18.54 19.31 21.97
CA GLN A 23 -20.00 19.25 21.81
C GLN A 23 -20.42 19.54 20.36
N GLN A 24 -19.87 20.58 19.73
CA GLN A 24 -20.16 20.90 18.33
C GLN A 24 -19.70 19.82 17.35
N VAL A 25 -18.57 19.15 17.63
CA VAL A 25 -18.10 18.01 16.83
C VAL A 25 -19.06 16.83 16.99
N LYS A 26 -19.46 16.48 18.21
CA LYS A 26 -20.44 15.42 18.47
C LYS A 26 -21.81 15.70 17.84
N GLU A 27 -22.25 16.95 17.85
CA GLU A 27 -23.52 17.37 17.26
C GLU A 27 -23.47 17.34 15.72
N LYS A 28 -22.33 17.71 15.12
CA LYS A 28 -22.07 17.52 13.68
C LYS A 28 -21.95 16.05 13.28
N GLU A 29 -21.33 15.21 14.12
CA GLU A 29 -21.26 13.76 13.90
C GLU A 29 -22.65 13.12 13.96
N LYS A 30 -23.49 13.51 14.95
CA LYS A 30 -24.90 13.09 15.04
C LYS A 30 -25.73 13.52 13.83
N LYS A 31 -25.65 14.79 13.42
CA LYS A 31 -26.34 15.28 12.20
C LYS A 31 -25.87 14.55 10.94
N ARG A 32 -24.57 14.23 10.82
CA ARG A 32 -24.04 13.39 9.73
C ARG A 32 -24.52 11.94 9.79
N THR A 33 -24.89 11.42 10.96
CA THR A 33 -25.45 10.07 11.08
C THR A 33 -26.95 10.06 10.74
N GLU A 34 -27.66 11.16 11.00
CA GLU A 34 -29.06 11.37 10.63
C GLU A 34 -29.24 11.61 9.12
N GLU A 35 -28.29 12.28 8.44
CA GLU A 35 -28.22 12.40 6.97
C GLU A 35 -27.62 11.16 6.28
N SER A 36 -27.70 9.98 6.92
CA SER A 36 -27.36 8.74 6.24
C SER A 36 -28.45 8.43 5.22
N VAL A 37 -28.11 8.66 3.95
CA VAL A 37 -28.82 8.22 2.75
C VAL A 37 -29.60 6.94 3.04
N GLN A 38 -30.93 6.99 2.94
CA GLN A 38 -31.80 5.85 3.20
C GLN A 38 -31.37 4.69 2.30
N SER A 39 -30.65 3.73 2.87
CA SER A 39 -30.13 2.55 2.13
C SER A 39 -31.22 1.52 1.82
N VAL A 40 -32.47 1.85 2.13
CA VAL A 40 -33.64 0.99 2.02
C VAL A 40 -34.80 1.85 1.54
N CYS A 41 -35.56 1.34 0.58
CA CYS A 41 -36.79 1.97 0.13
C CYS A 41 -37.86 1.95 1.25
N PRO A 42 -38.51 3.08 1.58
CA PRO A 42 -39.52 3.15 2.63
C PRO A 42 -40.82 2.40 2.29
N GLU A 43 -41.14 2.23 1.01
CA GLU A 43 -42.36 1.55 0.55
C GLU A 43 -42.21 0.02 0.51
N CYS A 44 -41.17 -0.48 -0.17
CA CYS A 44 -41.02 -1.92 -0.41
C CYS A 44 -39.95 -2.60 0.46
N GLY A 45 -39.23 -1.85 1.30
CA GLY A 45 -38.16 -2.38 2.13
C GLY A 45 -36.96 -2.94 1.36
N SER A 46 -36.90 -2.76 0.03
CA SER A 46 -35.82 -3.29 -0.79
C SER A 46 -34.55 -2.43 -0.69
N ARG A 47 -33.39 -3.09 -0.79
CA ARG A 47 -32.05 -2.46 -0.84
C ARG A 47 -31.50 -2.27 -2.25
N GLN A 48 -32.29 -2.65 -3.26
CA GLN A 48 -31.91 -2.53 -4.66
C GLN A 48 -32.30 -1.15 -5.16
N LEU A 49 -31.37 -0.21 -4.97
CA LEU A 49 -31.47 1.16 -5.43
C LEU A 49 -30.53 1.34 -6.60
N VAL A 50 -31.06 1.87 -7.71
CA VAL A 50 -30.33 2.17 -8.94
C VAL A 50 -30.16 3.67 -9.03
N GLN A 51 -28.96 4.10 -9.39
CA GLN A 51 -28.63 5.51 -9.62
C GLN A 51 -28.80 5.80 -11.11
N ASP A 52 -29.75 6.67 -11.45
CA ASP A 52 -29.90 7.20 -12.79
C ASP A 52 -29.11 8.50 -12.90
N TYR A 53 -27.95 8.43 -13.56
CA TYR A 53 -27.07 9.59 -13.76
C TYR A 53 -27.60 10.58 -14.80
N GLU A 54 -28.51 10.18 -15.70
CA GLU A 54 -29.06 11.08 -16.71
C GLU A 54 -30.06 12.05 -16.08
N ARG A 55 -30.81 11.57 -15.08
CA ARG A 55 -31.81 12.35 -14.34
C ARG A 55 -31.34 12.84 -12.97
N ALA A 56 -30.20 12.35 -12.50
CA ALA A 56 -29.71 12.56 -11.13
C ALA A 56 -30.67 12.05 -10.04
N GLU A 57 -31.34 10.93 -10.33
CA GLU A 57 -32.35 10.32 -9.46
C GLU A 57 -31.82 9.02 -8.82
N LEU A 58 -32.18 8.78 -7.56
CA LEU A 58 -31.99 7.50 -6.88
C LEU A 58 -33.31 6.72 -6.89
N VAL A 59 -33.41 5.71 -7.74
CA VAL A 59 -34.67 4.99 -7.98
C VAL A 59 -34.62 3.60 -7.38
N CYS A 60 -35.69 3.19 -6.70
CA CYS A 60 -35.85 1.81 -6.27
C CYS A 60 -36.19 0.90 -7.47
N GLN A 61 -35.39 -0.14 -7.70
CA GLN A 61 -35.60 -1.05 -8.83
C GLN A 61 -36.91 -1.87 -8.73
N ASN A 62 -37.38 -2.13 -7.51
CA ASN A 62 -38.52 -3.01 -7.29
C ASN A 62 -39.89 -2.30 -7.35
N CYS A 63 -39.97 -1.05 -6.87
CA CYS A 63 -41.23 -0.30 -6.82
C CYS A 63 -41.23 0.98 -7.67
N GLY A 64 -40.08 1.37 -8.23
CA GLY A 64 -39.96 2.58 -9.06
C GLY A 64 -39.99 3.90 -8.26
N LEU A 65 -40.03 3.84 -6.92
CA LEU A 65 -40.01 5.04 -6.08
C LEU A 65 -38.68 5.78 -6.23
N VAL A 66 -38.75 7.06 -6.55
CA VAL A 66 -37.61 7.99 -6.50
C VAL A 66 -37.40 8.40 -5.04
N LEU A 67 -36.24 8.07 -4.50
CA LEU A 67 -35.86 8.35 -3.11
C LEU A 67 -35.14 9.69 -2.95
N ASP A 68 -34.43 10.09 -4.00
CA ASP A 68 -33.65 11.32 -4.04
C ASP A 68 -33.66 11.84 -5.47
N GLU A 69 -34.04 13.10 -5.66
CA GLU A 69 -34.12 13.79 -6.94
C GLU A 69 -32.90 14.71 -7.17
N GLU A 70 -32.07 14.92 -6.14
CA GLU A 70 -30.90 15.82 -6.18
C GLU A 70 -29.60 15.06 -5.88
N PHE A 71 -29.38 13.93 -6.57
CA PHE A 71 -28.16 13.17 -6.38
C PHE A 71 -26.94 13.90 -6.98
N ILE A 72 -26.04 14.38 -6.11
CA ILE A 72 -24.79 15.02 -6.53
C ILE A 72 -23.72 13.97 -6.83
N ASP A 73 -23.25 13.91 -8.08
CA ASP A 73 -22.06 13.13 -8.42
C ASP A 73 -20.81 13.72 -7.75
N ARG A 74 -20.13 12.89 -6.95
CA ARG A 74 -18.89 13.24 -6.24
C ARG A 74 -17.64 12.91 -7.07
N GLY A 75 -17.82 12.41 -8.29
CA GLY A 75 -16.77 12.11 -9.24
C GLY A 75 -16.07 13.36 -9.80
N PRO A 76 -14.98 13.16 -10.56
CA PRO A 76 -14.32 14.26 -11.24
C PRO A 76 -15.19 14.80 -12.38
N GLU A 77 -15.49 16.11 -12.34
CA GLU A 77 -16.21 16.85 -13.40
C GLU A 77 -15.54 16.72 -14.79
N TRP A 78 -14.24 16.43 -14.81
CA TRP A 78 -13.44 16.29 -16.02
C TRP A 78 -13.23 14.83 -16.39
N ARG A 79 -13.44 14.52 -17.67
CA ARG A 79 -13.00 13.26 -18.26
C ARG A 79 -11.55 13.38 -18.71
N ALA A 80 -10.71 12.42 -18.34
CA ALA A 80 -9.35 12.31 -18.85
C ALA A 80 -9.04 10.85 -19.15
N PHE A 81 -8.48 10.61 -20.33
CA PHE A 81 -8.04 9.28 -20.75
C PHE A 81 -6.57 9.05 -20.40
N ASP A 82 -5.78 10.12 -20.46
CA ASP A 82 -4.35 10.11 -20.19
C ASP A 82 -3.99 10.90 -18.94
N HIS A 83 -2.83 10.58 -18.37
CA HIS A 83 -2.29 11.27 -17.19
C HIS A 83 -2.07 12.78 -17.44
N ASP A 84 -1.60 13.15 -18.62
CA ASP A 84 -1.35 14.55 -18.99
C ASP A 84 -2.65 15.34 -19.15
N GLN A 85 -3.70 14.72 -19.70
CA GLN A 85 -5.02 15.33 -19.78
C GLN A 85 -5.59 15.55 -18.37
N ARG A 86 -5.41 14.57 -17.47
CA ARG A 86 -5.82 14.67 -16.07
C ARG A 86 -5.10 15.83 -15.36
N MET A 87 -3.79 16.00 -15.56
CA MET A 87 -3.07 17.13 -14.95
C MET A 87 -3.54 18.50 -15.46
N LYS A 88 -3.87 18.62 -16.75
CA LYS A 88 -4.32 19.89 -17.34
C LYS A 88 -5.76 20.25 -17.01
N ARG A 89 -6.64 19.25 -16.92
CA ARG A 89 -8.09 19.44 -16.70
C ARG A 89 -8.47 19.51 -15.22
N SER A 90 -7.63 18.98 -14.32
CA SER A 90 -7.90 19.03 -12.88
C SER A 90 -7.87 20.47 -12.36
N ARG A 91 -9.02 20.96 -11.90
CA ARG A 91 -9.14 22.23 -11.18
C ARG A 91 -8.59 22.16 -9.75
N VAL A 92 -8.64 20.98 -9.13
CA VAL A 92 -8.42 20.78 -7.68
C VAL A 92 -7.07 20.13 -7.33
N GLY A 93 -6.12 20.13 -8.27
CA GLY A 93 -4.77 19.60 -8.05
C GLY A 93 -4.72 18.07 -8.04
N ALA A 94 -3.74 17.52 -7.32
CA ALA A 94 -3.51 16.07 -7.22
C ALA A 94 -4.40 15.43 -6.13
N PRO A 95 -4.81 14.16 -6.30
CA PRO A 95 -5.56 13.45 -5.26
C PRO A 95 -4.71 13.24 -4.01
N MET A 96 -5.37 13.12 -2.86
CA MET A 96 -4.68 12.79 -1.61
C MET A 96 -4.04 11.40 -1.69
N THR A 97 -2.84 11.25 -1.13
CA THR A 97 -2.11 9.97 -1.12
C THR A 97 -1.57 9.67 0.28
N PHE A 98 -1.60 8.42 0.72
CA PHE A 98 -1.00 8.07 2.01
C PHE A 98 0.53 8.05 1.98
N THR A 99 1.14 8.08 0.79
CA THR A 99 2.59 8.08 0.59
C THR A 99 3.27 9.39 0.94
N ILE A 100 2.52 10.50 1.07
CA ILE A 100 3.06 11.81 1.50
C ILE A 100 2.67 12.05 2.95
N HIS A 101 3.59 12.51 3.81
CA HIS A 101 3.33 12.82 5.23
C HIS A 101 2.00 13.58 5.46
N ASP A 102 1.80 14.72 4.77
CA ASP A 102 0.58 15.55 4.86
C ASP A 102 -0.57 15.09 3.95
N LYS A 103 -0.51 13.87 3.42
CA LYS A 103 -1.45 13.34 2.44
C LYS A 103 -1.59 14.14 1.13
N GLY A 104 -0.64 15.04 0.85
CA GLY A 104 -0.66 15.89 -0.35
C GLY A 104 -1.32 17.26 -0.15
N LEU A 105 -1.62 17.66 1.09
CA LEU A 105 -2.21 18.98 1.38
C LEU A 105 -1.22 20.15 1.19
N SER A 106 0.08 19.90 1.36
CA SER A 106 1.12 20.93 1.20
C SER A 106 1.46 21.17 -0.27
N THR A 107 1.46 22.43 -0.69
CA THR A 107 1.98 22.86 -2.01
C THR A 107 3.50 22.86 -2.03
N MET A 108 4.11 22.91 -3.22
CA MET A 108 5.56 23.07 -3.39
C MET A 108 5.86 24.25 -4.32
N ILE A 109 6.71 25.19 -3.86
CA ILE A 109 7.26 26.23 -4.74
C ILE A 109 8.38 25.60 -5.56
N ASP A 110 8.21 25.55 -6.88
CA ASP A 110 9.15 24.92 -7.80
C ASP A 110 10.55 25.56 -7.73
N TRP A 111 11.58 24.74 -7.95
CA TRP A 111 12.97 25.17 -7.89
C TRP A 111 13.43 25.89 -9.16
N ARG A 112 12.74 25.66 -10.29
CA ARG A 112 13.16 26.07 -11.64
C ARG A 112 13.09 27.59 -11.90
N ASN A 113 12.67 28.40 -10.92
CA ASN A 113 12.54 29.86 -11.01
C ASN A 113 11.75 30.32 -12.26
N ARG A 114 10.70 29.59 -12.60
CA ARG A 114 9.77 29.92 -13.69
C ARG A 114 8.39 30.17 -13.13
N ASP A 115 7.67 31.09 -13.77
CA ASP A 115 6.27 31.37 -13.46
C ASP A 115 5.33 30.33 -14.10
N SER A 116 4.04 30.36 -13.78
CA SER A 116 3.01 29.45 -14.33
C SER A 116 2.95 29.47 -15.87
N TYR A 117 3.31 30.60 -16.49
CA TYR A 117 3.40 30.75 -17.95
C TYR A 117 4.77 30.35 -18.52
N GLY A 118 5.66 29.76 -17.72
CA GLY A 118 6.99 29.30 -18.13
C GLY A 118 8.06 30.38 -18.26
N ARG A 119 7.71 31.65 -18.00
CA ARG A 119 8.63 32.81 -18.04
C ARG A 119 9.63 32.77 -16.88
N ALA A 120 10.88 33.14 -17.14
CA ALA A 120 11.91 33.18 -16.12
C ALA A 120 11.66 34.33 -15.11
N ILE A 121 11.78 34.04 -13.82
CA ILE A 121 11.61 35.04 -12.76
C ILE A 121 12.81 36.00 -12.78
N SER A 122 12.51 37.30 -12.65
CA SER A 122 13.51 38.37 -12.63
C SER A 122 14.53 38.20 -11.50
N SER A 123 15.76 38.66 -11.72
CA SER A 123 16.87 38.52 -10.75
C SER A 123 16.54 39.15 -9.40
N LYS A 124 15.81 40.27 -9.38
CA LYS A 124 15.34 40.94 -8.14
C LYS A 124 14.41 40.04 -7.32
N ASN A 125 13.47 39.34 -7.98
CA ASN A 125 12.48 38.49 -7.30
C ASN A 125 13.04 37.11 -6.93
N ARG A 126 14.13 36.65 -7.55
CA ARG A 126 14.77 35.36 -7.21
C ARG A 126 15.21 35.29 -5.76
N ALA A 127 15.75 36.37 -5.20
CA ALA A 127 16.17 36.42 -3.80
C ALA A 127 14.97 36.30 -2.84
N GLN A 128 13.82 36.90 -3.18
CA GLN A 128 12.58 36.74 -2.43
C GLN A 128 12.05 35.29 -2.53
N LEU A 129 12.02 34.72 -3.74
CA LEU A 129 11.56 33.34 -3.96
C LEU A 129 12.43 32.30 -3.24
N TYR A 130 13.75 32.54 -3.19
CA TYR A 130 14.66 31.71 -2.42
C TYR A 130 14.31 31.74 -0.91
N ARG A 131 14.04 32.94 -0.36
CA ARG A 131 13.60 33.09 1.04
C ARG A 131 12.27 32.37 1.28
N LEU A 132 11.30 32.52 0.39
CA LEU A 132 10.00 31.84 0.48
C LEU A 132 10.16 30.31 0.47
N ARG A 133 10.98 29.75 -0.43
CA ARG A 133 11.28 28.30 -0.46
C ARG A 133 11.94 27.81 0.83
N LYS A 134 12.82 28.63 1.42
CA LYS A 134 13.46 28.31 2.70
C LYS A 134 12.44 28.27 3.84
N TRP A 135 11.52 29.23 3.89
CA TRP A 135 10.44 29.25 4.87
C TRP A 135 9.44 28.10 4.68
N GLN A 136 9.01 27.84 3.44
CA GLN A 136 8.11 26.73 3.13
C GLN A 136 8.67 25.38 3.57
N ARG A 137 9.95 25.09 3.28
CA ARG A 137 10.60 23.85 3.74
C ARG A 137 10.62 23.69 5.26
N ARG A 138 10.72 24.79 6.00
CA ARG A 138 10.72 24.78 7.48
C ARG A 138 9.31 24.60 8.05
N ILE A 139 8.30 25.22 7.43
CA ILE A 139 6.91 25.16 7.90
C ILE A 139 6.27 23.81 7.55
N ARG A 140 6.61 23.24 6.39
CA ARG A 140 6.02 21.99 5.89
C ARG A 140 6.14 20.84 6.88
N VAL A 141 7.24 20.76 7.62
CA VAL A 141 7.50 19.65 8.53
C VAL A 141 7.62 20.20 9.95
N SER A 142 6.47 20.50 10.52
CA SER A 142 6.35 21.21 11.78
C SER A 142 6.59 20.28 12.97
N ASN A 143 6.06 19.06 12.89
CA ASN A 143 6.04 18.11 14.00
C ASN A 143 7.18 17.10 13.92
N ALA A 144 7.61 16.58 15.07
CA ALA A 144 8.61 15.49 15.13
C ALA A 144 8.09 14.21 14.45
N THR A 145 6.79 13.94 14.59
CA THR A 145 6.08 12.83 13.92
C THR A 145 6.04 13.02 12.41
N GLU A 146 5.74 14.23 11.92
CA GLU A 146 5.78 14.56 10.48
C GLU A 146 7.18 14.43 9.90
N ARG A 147 8.23 14.83 10.64
CA ARG A 147 9.64 14.63 10.23
C ARG A 147 9.97 13.16 10.07
N ASN A 148 9.54 12.34 11.03
CA ASN A 148 9.70 10.89 10.95
C ASN A 148 8.94 10.32 9.74
N LEU A 149 7.66 10.67 9.56
CA LEU A 149 6.84 10.22 8.43
C LEU A 149 7.45 10.65 7.09
N ALA A 150 7.93 11.89 6.97
CA ALA A 150 8.55 12.38 5.74
C ALA A 150 9.79 11.55 5.35
N PHE A 151 10.65 11.25 6.33
CA PHE A 151 11.83 10.41 6.11
C PHE A 151 11.44 8.96 5.80
N ALA A 152 10.59 8.35 6.63
CA ALA A 152 10.22 6.95 6.49
C ALA A 152 9.45 6.66 5.19
N LEU A 153 8.52 7.53 4.81
CA LEU A 153 7.75 7.38 3.58
C LEU A 153 8.63 7.58 2.33
N SER A 154 9.65 8.46 2.40
CA SER A 154 10.65 8.57 1.33
C SER A 154 11.52 7.32 1.18
N GLU A 155 11.92 6.70 2.31
CA GLU A 155 12.67 5.43 2.27
C GLU A 155 11.80 4.27 1.78
N LEU A 156 10.52 4.24 2.17
CA LEU A 156 9.54 3.29 1.65
C LEU A 156 9.40 3.41 0.13
N ASP A 157 9.27 4.63 -0.39
CA ASP A 157 9.13 4.86 -1.84
C ASP A 157 10.42 4.53 -2.61
N ARG A 158 11.60 4.79 -2.02
CA ARG A 158 12.90 4.36 -2.56
C ARG A 158 12.97 2.83 -2.66
N MET A 159 12.66 2.12 -1.57
CA MET A 159 12.69 0.65 -1.55
C MET A 159 11.66 0.05 -2.52
N ALA A 160 10.45 0.60 -2.54
CA ALA A 160 9.39 0.14 -3.42
C ALA A 160 9.72 0.37 -4.90
N SER A 161 10.39 1.48 -5.22
CA SER A 161 10.84 1.77 -6.59
C SER A 161 11.94 0.81 -7.03
N ALA A 162 12.92 0.52 -6.18
CA ALA A 162 13.97 -0.45 -6.48
C ALA A 162 13.44 -1.88 -6.68
N LEU A 163 12.40 -2.28 -5.94
CA LEU A 163 11.73 -3.59 -6.09
C LEU A 163 10.67 -3.65 -7.20
N GLY A 164 10.46 -2.54 -7.93
CA GLY A 164 9.43 -2.43 -8.97
C GLY A 164 8.00 -2.62 -8.46
N LEU A 165 7.71 -2.23 -7.21
CA LEU A 165 6.42 -2.48 -6.59
C LEU A 165 5.33 -1.51 -7.09
N PRO A 166 4.11 -2.03 -7.34
CA PRO A 166 2.99 -1.23 -7.82
C PRO A 166 2.47 -0.25 -6.76
N ARG A 167 1.75 0.78 -7.22
CA ARG A 167 1.29 1.90 -6.38
C ARG A 167 0.38 1.46 -5.23
N ASN A 168 -0.47 0.46 -5.44
CA ASN A 168 -1.32 -0.12 -4.40
C ASN A 168 -0.48 -0.63 -3.21
N VAL A 169 0.62 -1.33 -3.46
CA VAL A 169 1.52 -1.83 -2.39
C VAL A 169 2.17 -0.67 -1.64
N ARG A 170 2.57 0.39 -2.35
CA ARG A 170 3.16 1.60 -1.74
C ARG A 170 2.18 2.31 -0.81
N GLU A 171 0.94 2.46 -1.24
CA GLU A 171 -0.11 3.09 -0.45
C GLU A 171 -0.46 2.23 0.78
N THR A 172 -0.62 0.92 0.62
CA THR A 172 -0.82 0.00 1.75
C THR A 172 0.33 0.03 2.75
N ALA A 173 1.58 0.03 2.27
CA ALA A 173 2.76 0.13 3.14
C ALA A 173 2.78 1.44 3.93
N ALA A 174 2.39 2.55 3.30
CA ALA A 174 2.29 3.84 3.94
C ALA A 174 1.19 3.88 5.02
N VAL A 175 0.05 3.20 4.81
CA VAL A 175 -1.01 3.05 5.82
C VAL A 175 -0.50 2.23 7.00
N VAL A 176 0.10 1.06 6.75
CA VAL A 176 0.67 0.20 7.82
C VAL A 176 1.72 0.95 8.64
N TYR A 177 2.54 1.77 7.99
CA TYR A 177 3.53 2.59 8.69
C TYR A 177 2.88 3.67 9.57
N ARG A 178 1.85 4.36 9.08
CA ARG A 178 1.09 5.34 9.85
C ARG A 178 0.43 4.70 11.07
N ASP A 179 -0.20 3.55 10.90
CA ASP A 179 -0.81 2.82 12.01
C ASP A 179 0.22 2.45 13.09
N ALA A 180 1.45 2.10 12.66
CA ALA A 180 2.55 1.85 13.58
C ALA A 180 3.02 3.12 14.32
N VAL A 181 2.98 4.28 13.65
CA VAL A 181 3.30 5.59 14.26
C VAL A 181 2.24 5.98 15.28
N ASP A 182 0.97 5.85 14.92
CA ASP A 182 -0.16 6.24 15.77
C ASP A 182 -0.21 5.40 17.06
N LYS A 183 0.13 4.10 16.96
CA LYS A 183 0.30 3.22 18.12
C LYS A 183 1.66 3.32 18.81
N ASN A 184 2.51 4.29 18.44
CA ASN A 184 3.83 4.52 19.02
C ASN A 184 4.80 3.31 18.96
N LEU A 185 4.65 2.40 17.98
CA LEU A 185 5.42 1.16 17.84
C LEU A 185 6.86 1.36 17.32
N ILE A 186 7.24 2.60 17.00
CA ILE A 186 8.56 2.96 16.46
C ILE A 186 9.62 3.12 17.56
N ARG A 187 9.20 3.43 18.80
CA ARG A 187 10.15 3.75 19.88
C ARG A 187 11.06 2.56 20.19
N GLY A 188 12.37 2.80 20.19
CA GLY A 188 13.39 1.77 20.42
C GLY A 188 13.74 0.91 19.20
N ARG A 189 13.28 1.29 18.00
CA ARG A 189 13.57 0.58 16.73
C ARG A 189 14.09 1.56 15.67
N SER A 190 14.81 1.03 14.69
CA SER A 190 15.25 1.81 13.54
C SER A 190 14.04 2.21 12.67
N ILE A 191 14.02 3.47 12.22
CA ILE A 191 12.96 3.98 11.33
C ILE A 191 12.93 3.18 10.03
N GLU A 192 14.11 2.91 9.47
CA GLU A 192 14.29 2.09 8.27
C GLU A 192 13.83 0.64 8.49
N GLY A 193 14.06 0.05 9.67
CA GLY A 193 13.62 -1.31 9.97
C GLY A 193 12.10 -1.42 10.07
N VAL A 194 11.42 -0.41 10.63
CA VAL A 194 9.96 -0.32 10.66
C VAL A 194 9.40 -0.11 9.24
N ALA A 195 10.05 0.75 8.44
CA ALA A 195 9.68 0.99 7.05
C ALA A 195 9.79 -0.29 6.19
N ALA A 196 10.91 -1.03 6.31
CA ALA A 196 11.12 -2.30 5.60
C ALA A 196 10.11 -3.37 6.04
N ALA A 197 9.81 -3.44 7.34
CA ALA A 197 8.80 -4.36 7.87
C ALA A 197 7.37 -4.02 7.41
N ALA A 198 7.03 -2.72 7.31
CA ALA A 198 5.75 -2.27 6.78
C ALA A 198 5.62 -2.58 5.28
N LEU A 199 6.71 -2.42 4.51
CA LEU A 199 6.75 -2.81 3.09
C LEU A 199 6.51 -4.31 2.92
N TYR A 200 7.19 -5.13 3.72
CA TYR A 200 7.02 -6.59 3.70
C TYR A 200 5.58 -6.99 4.06
N ALA A 201 4.98 -6.35 5.06
CA ALA A 201 3.58 -6.60 5.43
C ALA A 201 2.62 -6.24 4.28
N ALA A 202 2.82 -5.09 3.63
CA ALA A 202 1.99 -4.67 2.50
C ALA A 202 2.14 -5.60 1.28
N CYS A 203 3.35 -6.05 0.97
CA CYS A 203 3.61 -7.05 -0.07
C CYS A 203 2.78 -8.32 0.18
N ARG A 204 2.70 -8.78 1.44
CA ARG A 204 1.89 -9.95 1.81
C ARG A 204 0.38 -9.67 1.75
N GLN A 205 -0.08 -8.48 2.09
CA GLN A 205 -1.50 -8.11 2.03
C GLN A 205 -2.01 -8.01 0.59
N CYS A 206 -1.19 -7.48 -0.31
CA CYS A 206 -1.54 -7.31 -1.71
C CYS A 206 -1.25 -8.55 -2.57
N SER A 207 -0.90 -9.69 -1.97
CA SER A 207 -0.50 -10.92 -2.68
C SER A 207 0.61 -10.69 -3.72
N VAL A 208 1.52 -9.76 -3.44
CA VAL A 208 2.75 -9.54 -4.23
C VAL A 208 3.92 -10.04 -3.38
N PRO A 209 4.17 -11.35 -3.30
CA PRO A 209 5.18 -11.88 -2.40
C PRO A 209 6.56 -11.32 -2.75
N ARG A 210 7.28 -10.98 -1.69
CA ARG A 210 8.71 -10.68 -1.69
C ARG A 210 9.34 -11.47 -0.56
N THR A 211 10.57 -11.93 -0.75
CA THR A 211 11.31 -12.59 0.32
C THR A 211 11.88 -11.56 1.28
N LEU A 212 12.20 -11.98 2.51
CA LEU A 212 12.89 -11.09 3.45
C LEU A 212 14.29 -10.72 2.97
N ASP A 213 14.91 -11.59 2.17
CA ASP A 213 16.24 -11.39 1.61
C ASP A 213 16.22 -10.32 0.50
N GLU A 214 15.23 -10.36 -0.40
CA GLU A 214 15.00 -9.32 -1.42
C GLU A 214 14.80 -7.92 -0.78
N ILE A 215 14.05 -7.83 0.31
CA ILE A 215 13.84 -6.55 1.01
C ILE A 215 15.11 -6.14 1.76
N ALA A 216 15.82 -7.10 2.36
CA ALA A 216 17.07 -6.82 3.06
C ALA A 216 18.12 -6.22 2.13
N GLU A 217 18.23 -6.71 0.89
CA GLU A 217 19.17 -6.23 -0.13
C GLU A 217 18.96 -4.75 -0.50
N VAL A 218 17.71 -4.33 -0.62
CA VAL A 218 17.35 -2.93 -0.97
C VAL A 218 17.34 -2.01 0.25
N SER A 219 17.13 -2.59 1.42
CA SER A 219 17.20 -1.90 2.71
C SER A 219 18.64 -1.80 3.20
N ARG A 220 18.89 -0.93 4.18
CA ARG A 220 20.17 -0.90 4.92
C ARG A 220 20.10 -1.72 6.21
N VAL A 221 19.13 -2.62 6.31
CA VAL A 221 18.74 -3.31 7.54
C VAL A 221 18.93 -4.81 7.37
N SER A 222 19.45 -5.46 8.41
CA SER A 222 19.65 -6.91 8.38
C SER A 222 18.32 -7.67 8.28
N ARG A 223 18.31 -8.77 7.53
CA ARG A 223 17.19 -9.72 7.43
C ARG A 223 16.59 -10.10 8.80
N LYS A 224 17.45 -10.34 9.80
CA LYS A 224 17.04 -10.74 11.16
C LYS A 224 16.28 -9.62 11.87
N GLU A 225 16.69 -8.37 11.69
CA GLU A 225 16.01 -7.21 12.25
C GLU A 225 14.66 -6.97 11.58
N ILE A 226 14.58 -7.05 10.25
CA ILE A 226 13.32 -6.93 9.50
C ILE A 226 12.32 -7.99 9.99
N GLY A 227 12.75 -9.26 10.07
CA GLY A 227 11.88 -10.35 10.54
C GLY A 227 11.43 -10.21 12.00
N ARG A 228 12.26 -9.63 12.89
CA ARG A 228 11.90 -9.35 14.29
C ARG A 228 10.89 -8.21 14.38
N THR A 229 11.10 -7.15 13.61
CA THR A 229 10.23 -5.97 13.57
C THR A 229 8.90 -6.28 12.93
N TYR A 230 8.89 -7.03 11.84
CA TYR A 230 7.66 -7.52 11.20
C TYR A 230 6.78 -8.32 12.16
N ARG A 231 7.34 -9.31 12.87
CA ARG A 231 6.58 -10.12 13.85
C ARG A 231 6.01 -9.30 15.00
N PHE A 232 6.69 -8.21 15.36
CA PHE A 232 6.19 -7.29 16.37
C PHE A 232 5.04 -6.45 15.82
N ILE A 233 5.25 -5.75 14.70
CA ILE A 233 4.23 -4.90 14.05
C ILE A 233 2.97 -5.71 13.71
N SER A 234 3.13 -6.90 13.11
CA SER A 234 2.01 -7.75 12.73
C SER A 234 1.14 -8.16 13.92
N ARG A 235 1.73 -8.36 15.10
CA ARG A 235 1.01 -8.73 16.32
C ARG A 235 0.31 -7.52 16.95
N GLU A 236 1.00 -6.40 17.10
CA GLU A 236 0.45 -5.18 17.71
C GLU A 236 -0.61 -4.50 16.83
N LEU A 237 -0.46 -4.59 15.51
CA LEU A 237 -1.46 -4.12 14.56
C LEU A 237 -2.60 -5.12 14.33
N GLY A 238 -2.47 -6.36 14.82
CA GLY A 238 -3.48 -7.39 14.60
C GLY A 238 -3.65 -7.76 13.13
N LEU A 239 -2.58 -7.67 12.33
CA LEU A 239 -2.61 -8.01 10.91
C LEU A 239 -2.81 -9.52 10.77
N LYS A 240 -4.00 -9.94 10.36
CA LYS A 240 -4.31 -11.33 10.02
C LYS A 240 -3.71 -11.68 8.67
N LEU A 241 -2.42 -11.96 8.63
CA LEU A 241 -1.70 -12.30 7.40
C LEU A 241 -1.68 -13.81 7.23
N LEU A 242 -2.31 -14.29 6.16
CA LEU A 242 -2.24 -15.70 5.77
C LEU A 242 -0.80 -16.09 5.42
N PRO A 243 -0.40 -17.35 5.65
CA PRO A 243 0.86 -17.88 5.11
C PRO A 243 0.94 -17.63 3.59
N THR A 244 2.13 -17.27 3.11
CA THR A 244 2.37 -17.09 1.68
C THR A 244 2.26 -18.42 0.95
N SER A 245 1.50 -18.47 -0.14
CA SER A 245 1.40 -19.66 -0.98
C SER A 245 2.65 -19.78 -1.87
N PRO A 246 3.17 -20.98 -2.14
CA PRO A 246 4.18 -21.20 -3.18
C PRO A 246 3.74 -20.70 -4.56
N ILE A 247 2.43 -20.74 -4.84
CA ILE A 247 1.84 -20.37 -6.13
C ILE A 247 2.12 -18.89 -6.46
N ASP A 248 2.10 -18.03 -5.45
CA ASP A 248 2.27 -16.58 -5.62
C ASP A 248 3.70 -16.21 -6.12
N TYR A 249 4.68 -17.11 -5.96
CA TYR A 249 6.06 -16.91 -6.42
C TYR A 249 6.28 -17.30 -7.88
N VAL A 250 5.45 -18.18 -8.44
CA VAL A 250 5.64 -18.76 -9.77
C VAL A 250 5.75 -17.70 -10.87
N PRO A 251 4.84 -16.71 -10.99
CA PRO A 251 4.89 -15.74 -12.08
C PRO A 251 6.22 -14.98 -12.14
N ARG A 252 6.76 -14.61 -10.97
CA ARG A 252 8.01 -13.85 -10.87
C ARG A 252 9.22 -14.70 -11.26
N PHE A 253 9.30 -15.92 -10.72
CA PHE A 253 10.42 -16.82 -11.01
C PHE A 253 10.42 -17.26 -12.49
N CYS A 254 9.25 -17.55 -13.07
CA CYS A 254 9.13 -17.82 -14.50
C CYS A 254 9.56 -16.62 -15.36
N SER A 255 9.18 -15.40 -14.95
CA SER A 255 9.62 -14.18 -15.63
C SER A 255 11.14 -13.97 -15.53
N GLY A 256 11.74 -14.21 -14.37
CA GLY A 256 13.19 -14.12 -14.17
C GLY A 256 13.99 -15.15 -15.00
N LEU A 257 13.39 -16.32 -15.25
CA LEU A 257 13.97 -17.38 -16.09
C LEU A 257 13.58 -17.28 -17.57
N SER A 258 12.79 -16.26 -17.96
CA SER A 258 12.27 -16.08 -19.32
C SER A 258 11.60 -17.35 -19.87
N LEU A 259 10.74 -17.99 -19.07
CA LEU A 259 10.00 -19.20 -19.44
C LEU A 259 8.66 -18.86 -20.09
N LYS A 260 8.17 -19.74 -20.98
CA LYS A 260 6.84 -19.59 -21.60
C LYS A 260 5.69 -19.75 -20.58
N GLY A 261 4.54 -19.14 -20.91
CA GLY A 261 3.31 -19.22 -20.12
C GLY A 261 2.77 -20.65 -19.92
N GLU A 262 3.07 -21.58 -20.83
CA GLU A 262 2.73 -23.00 -20.67
C GLU A 262 3.45 -23.63 -19.47
N VAL A 263 4.75 -23.33 -19.30
CA VAL A 263 5.56 -23.81 -18.18
C VAL A 263 5.05 -23.24 -16.86
N GLN A 264 4.66 -21.96 -16.87
CA GLN A 264 4.05 -21.31 -15.70
C GLN A 264 2.73 -21.98 -15.29
N SER A 265 1.87 -22.28 -16.25
CA SER A 265 0.56 -22.90 -15.99
C SER A 265 0.72 -24.30 -15.40
N ARG A 266 1.61 -25.12 -15.99
CA ARG A 266 1.96 -26.44 -15.46
C ARG A 266 2.56 -26.37 -14.06
N ALA A 267 3.43 -25.40 -13.78
CA ALA A 267 4.01 -25.24 -12.45
C ALA A 267 2.95 -24.94 -11.39
N VAL A 268 1.92 -24.15 -11.73
CA VAL A 268 0.77 -23.89 -10.85
C VAL A 268 -0.07 -25.15 -10.63
N GLU A 269 -0.29 -25.96 -11.67
CA GLU A 269 -1.01 -27.23 -11.56
C GLU A 269 -0.29 -28.23 -10.63
N ILE A 270 1.02 -28.40 -10.81
CA ILE A 270 1.86 -29.24 -9.95
C ILE A 270 1.79 -28.76 -8.49
N LEU A 271 1.83 -27.45 -8.26
CA LEU A 271 1.73 -26.89 -6.91
C LEU A 271 0.34 -27.07 -6.29
N ARG A 272 -0.74 -27.05 -7.08
CA ARG A 272 -2.09 -27.35 -6.59
C ARG A 272 -2.22 -28.81 -6.18
N GLN A 273 -1.78 -29.73 -7.03
CA GLN A 273 -1.76 -31.17 -6.71
C GLN A 273 -0.89 -31.47 -5.50
N ALA A 274 0.27 -30.81 -5.38
CA ALA A 274 1.14 -30.93 -4.21
C ALA A 274 0.48 -30.38 -2.94
N GLY A 275 -0.37 -29.35 -3.06
CA GLY A 275 -1.17 -28.80 -1.96
C GLY A 275 -2.27 -29.76 -1.51
N GLU A 276 -2.99 -30.37 -2.44
CA GLU A 276 -4.05 -31.36 -2.17
C GLU A 276 -3.50 -32.63 -1.51
N ARG A 277 -2.28 -33.05 -1.86
CA ARG A 277 -1.58 -34.19 -1.26
C ARG A 277 -0.76 -33.81 -0.01
N GLU A 278 -0.94 -32.60 0.54
CA GLU A 278 -0.25 -32.07 1.73
C GLU A 278 1.30 -32.08 1.67
N LEU A 279 1.88 -32.09 0.47
CA LEU A 279 3.33 -32.17 0.25
C LEU A 279 4.03 -30.85 0.55
N THR A 280 3.29 -29.75 0.56
CA THR A 280 3.80 -28.38 0.77
C THR A 280 3.97 -28.03 2.26
N SER A 281 3.34 -28.79 3.17
CA SER A 281 3.35 -28.54 4.61
C SER A 281 4.75 -28.71 5.22
N GLY A 282 5.17 -27.77 6.06
CA GLY A 282 6.47 -27.79 6.74
C GLY A 282 7.68 -27.44 5.86
N ARG A 283 7.47 -27.07 4.60
CA ARG A 283 8.53 -26.71 3.65
C ARG A 283 8.50 -25.22 3.33
N GLY A 284 9.66 -24.66 3.05
CA GLY A 284 9.77 -23.26 2.62
C GLY A 284 9.07 -23.05 1.27
N PRO A 285 8.13 -22.08 1.14
CA PRO A 285 7.31 -21.93 -0.07
C PRO A 285 8.13 -21.58 -1.32
N THR A 286 9.24 -20.85 -1.16
CA THR A 286 10.16 -20.49 -2.26
C THR A 286 10.83 -21.72 -2.87
N GLY A 287 11.30 -22.65 -2.03
CA GLY A 287 11.96 -23.88 -2.49
C GLY A 287 11.00 -24.85 -3.18
N VAL A 288 9.74 -24.93 -2.71
CA VAL A 288 8.71 -25.75 -3.35
C VAL A 288 8.31 -25.16 -4.70
N ALA A 289 8.13 -23.84 -4.78
CA ALA A 289 7.86 -23.15 -6.05
C ALA A 289 9.00 -23.34 -7.06
N ALA A 290 10.25 -23.19 -6.62
CA ALA A 290 11.44 -23.40 -7.46
C ALA A 290 11.51 -24.84 -8.01
N ALA A 291 11.23 -25.84 -7.17
CA ALA A 291 11.21 -27.24 -7.60
C ALA A 291 10.10 -27.53 -8.62
N ALA A 292 8.89 -26.99 -8.41
CA ALA A 292 7.79 -27.14 -9.37
C ALA A 292 8.09 -26.50 -10.73
N ILE A 293 8.76 -25.33 -10.73
CA ILE A 293 9.20 -24.67 -11.96
C ILE A 293 10.27 -25.50 -12.67
N TYR A 294 11.24 -26.05 -11.93
CA TYR A 294 12.28 -26.90 -12.51
C TYR A 294 11.67 -28.13 -13.21
N ILE A 295 10.74 -28.84 -12.56
CA ILE A 295 10.01 -29.98 -13.14
C ILE A 295 9.25 -29.54 -14.39
N SER A 296 8.51 -28.44 -14.30
CA SER A 296 7.71 -27.92 -15.43
C SER A 296 8.58 -27.50 -16.61
N SER A 297 9.79 -26.99 -16.36
CA SER A 297 10.75 -26.58 -17.39
C SER A 297 11.24 -27.80 -18.20
N ILE A 298 11.48 -28.94 -17.53
CA ILE A 298 11.89 -30.18 -18.19
C ILE A 298 10.75 -30.73 -19.04
N LEU A 299 9.55 -30.80 -18.47
CA LEU A 299 8.35 -31.28 -19.19
C LEU A 299 7.95 -30.38 -20.35
N GLY A 300 8.20 -29.07 -20.24
CA GLY A 300 7.94 -28.09 -21.31
C GLY A 300 9.02 -28.01 -22.39
N GLY A 301 10.11 -28.79 -22.29
CA GLY A 301 11.22 -28.75 -23.23
C GLY A 301 12.13 -27.51 -23.10
N GLU A 302 11.92 -26.65 -22.11
CA GLU A 302 12.73 -25.45 -21.82
C GLU A 302 13.63 -25.71 -20.62
N ARG A 303 14.61 -26.60 -20.79
CA ARG A 303 15.50 -27.03 -19.70
C ARG A 303 16.27 -25.85 -19.12
N ARG A 304 16.16 -25.64 -17.81
CA ARG A 304 16.98 -24.71 -17.01
C ARG A 304 17.86 -25.47 -16.04
N THR A 305 19.04 -24.94 -15.76
CA THR A 305 19.93 -25.58 -14.78
C THR A 305 19.41 -25.37 -13.35
N GLN A 306 19.69 -26.31 -12.44
CA GLN A 306 19.33 -26.15 -11.01
C GLN A 306 19.95 -24.87 -10.43
N ARG A 307 21.13 -24.47 -10.91
CA ARG A 307 21.83 -23.24 -10.51
C ARG A 307 21.07 -21.98 -10.92
N GLU A 308 20.61 -21.89 -12.17
CA GLU A 308 19.81 -20.76 -12.65
C GLU A 308 18.53 -20.60 -11.83
N VAL A 309 17.82 -21.71 -11.58
CA VAL A 309 16.57 -21.68 -10.80
C VAL A 309 16.85 -21.31 -9.33
N ALA A 310 17.95 -21.80 -8.76
CA ALA A 310 18.40 -21.50 -7.40
C ALA A 310 18.69 -20.01 -7.21
N GLU A 311 19.38 -19.40 -8.17
CA GLU A 311 19.74 -17.98 -8.17
C GLU A 311 18.49 -17.09 -8.19
N VAL A 312 17.54 -17.36 -9.10
CA VAL A 312 16.30 -16.58 -9.21
C VAL A 312 15.40 -16.74 -7.99
N ALA A 313 15.35 -17.94 -7.39
CA ALA A 313 14.51 -18.21 -6.23
C ALA A 313 15.14 -17.84 -4.89
N GLY A 314 16.44 -17.49 -4.87
CA GLY A 314 17.20 -17.20 -3.65
C GLY A 314 17.32 -18.41 -2.71
N VAL A 315 17.43 -19.63 -3.26
CA VAL A 315 17.57 -20.88 -2.51
C VAL A 315 18.81 -21.64 -2.93
N THR A 316 19.26 -22.61 -2.13
CA THR A 316 20.40 -23.44 -2.51
C THR A 316 20.02 -24.53 -3.51
N GLU A 317 20.94 -24.90 -4.39
CA GLU A 317 20.74 -25.99 -5.36
C GLU A 317 20.33 -27.30 -4.69
N VAL A 318 20.90 -27.60 -3.52
CA VAL A 318 20.57 -28.80 -2.73
C VAL A 318 19.11 -28.78 -2.27
N THR A 319 18.56 -27.60 -1.97
CA THR A 319 17.14 -27.45 -1.59
C THR A 319 16.24 -27.80 -2.78
N ILE A 320 16.55 -27.29 -3.98
CA ILE A 320 15.82 -27.66 -5.20
C ILE A 320 15.96 -29.16 -5.45
N ARG A 321 17.16 -29.71 -5.29
CA ARG A 321 17.46 -31.13 -5.50
C ARG A 321 16.59 -32.06 -4.66
N ASN A 322 16.53 -31.78 -3.36
CA ASN A 322 15.75 -32.60 -2.44
C ASN A 322 14.25 -32.44 -2.69
N ARG A 323 13.79 -31.24 -3.06
CA ARG A 323 12.36 -30.96 -3.29
C ARG A 323 11.85 -31.49 -4.62
N TYR A 324 12.65 -31.45 -5.69
CA TYR A 324 12.21 -32.02 -6.97
C TYR A 324 12.05 -33.53 -6.85
N LYS A 325 12.98 -34.24 -6.18
CA LYS A 325 12.90 -35.70 -6.01
C LYS A 325 11.63 -36.09 -5.28
N GLU A 326 11.37 -35.40 -4.17
CA GLU A 326 10.18 -35.63 -3.38
C GLU A 326 8.88 -35.35 -4.16
N LEU A 327 8.83 -34.26 -4.93
CA LEU A 327 7.65 -33.94 -5.75
C LEU A 327 7.48 -34.95 -6.89
N ALA A 328 8.56 -35.35 -7.56
CA ALA A 328 8.52 -36.29 -8.67
C ALA A 328 8.06 -37.68 -8.22
N GLU A 329 8.62 -38.18 -7.11
CA GLU A 329 8.26 -39.48 -6.54
C GLU A 329 6.81 -39.52 -6.07
N LYS A 330 6.32 -38.45 -5.44
CA LYS A 330 4.96 -38.45 -4.85
C LYS A 330 3.86 -38.03 -5.80
N LEU A 331 4.20 -37.44 -6.94
CA LEU A 331 3.25 -37.08 -8.00
C LEU A 331 3.33 -38.05 -9.20
N ASP A 332 4.15 -39.10 -9.11
CA ASP A 332 4.38 -40.09 -10.17
C ASP A 332 4.74 -39.44 -11.52
N ILE A 333 5.54 -38.37 -11.47
CA ILE A 333 5.97 -37.65 -12.67
C ILE A 333 7.20 -38.36 -13.23
N GLU A 334 7.06 -38.99 -14.38
CA GLU A 334 8.19 -39.55 -15.14
C GLU A 334 9.03 -38.42 -15.73
N ILE A 335 10.17 -38.14 -15.10
CA ILE A 335 11.14 -37.16 -15.60
C ILE A 335 12.13 -37.90 -16.50
N ILE A 336 12.02 -37.69 -17.81
CA ILE A 336 13.02 -38.14 -18.78
C ILE A 336 14.20 -37.15 -18.72
N LEU A 337 15.27 -37.55 -18.03
CA LEU A 337 16.52 -36.78 -17.89
C LEU A 337 17.24 -36.59 -19.22
#